data_AF-A0A1F6V596-F1
#
_entry.id   AF-A0A1F6V596-F1
#
_cell.length_a   1.000
_cell.length_b   1.000
_cell.length_c   1.000
_cell.angle_alpha   90.00
_cell.angle_beta   90.00
_cell.angle_gamma   90.00
#
_symmetry.space_group_name_H-M   'P 1'
#
loop_
_entity.id
_entity.type
_entity.pdbx_description
1 polymer ?
#
loop_
_entity_poly.entity_id
_entity_poly.type
_entity_poly.pdbx_seq_one_letter_code
_entity_poly.pdbx_strand_id
1 'polypeptide(L)'
;MNLQILGTFTKFLDGLSAGDSGKIYAHLKSLERDQTEGLTIKPLKGKIQEIVVKQYRIVFFRIGATGYVVDAFRKQSKKTPKRIIERAEKIYRDIKNSC
;
A
#
# COMPACT_ATOMS: atom_id res chain seq x y z
N MET A 1 0.49 14.47 0.19
CA MET A 1 1.69 13.79 -0.34
C MET A 1 1.47 13.34 -1.80
N ASN A 2 2.51 13.25 -2.62
CA ASN A 2 2.38 12.60 -3.95
C ASN A 2 2.32 11.07 -3.79
N LEU A 3 1.43 10.38 -4.48
CA LEU A 3 1.38 8.91 -4.48
C LEU A 3 1.88 8.31 -5.79
N GLN A 4 2.93 7.51 -5.69
CA GLN A 4 3.38 6.66 -6.79
C GLN A 4 2.83 5.24 -6.61
N ILE A 5 2.12 4.77 -7.63
CA ILE A 5 1.55 3.43 -7.67
C ILE A 5 2.45 2.55 -8.53
N LEU A 6 2.94 1.44 -7.97
CA LEU A 6 3.77 0.49 -8.70
C LEU A 6 2.92 -0.58 -9.40
N GLY A 7 3.43 -1.10 -10.52
CA GLY A 7 2.67 -1.98 -11.41
C GLY A 7 2.18 -3.32 -10.82
N THR A 8 2.72 -3.76 -9.67
CA THR A 8 2.18 -4.94 -8.97
C THR A 8 0.81 -4.64 -8.38
N PHE A 9 0.61 -3.42 -7.87
CA PHE A 9 -0.65 -3.01 -7.28
C PHE A 9 -1.74 -2.83 -8.34
N THR A 10 -1.41 -2.33 -9.54
CA THR A 10 -2.41 -2.19 -10.62
C THR A 10 -2.94 -3.56 -11.04
N LYS A 11 -2.07 -4.56 -11.21
CA LYS A 11 -2.49 -5.95 -11.50
C LYS A 11 -3.42 -6.54 -10.44
N PHE A 12 -3.23 -6.15 -9.17
CA PHE A 12 -4.14 -6.56 -8.10
C PHE A 12 -5.52 -5.93 -8.25
N LEU A 13 -5.59 -4.65 -8.61
CA LEU A 13 -6.85 -3.94 -8.82
C LEU A 13 -7.67 -4.49 -9.98
N ASP A 14 -7.01 -4.92 -11.07
CA ASP A 14 -7.65 -5.50 -12.25
C ASP A 14 -8.46 -6.77 -11.91
N GLY A 15 -8.08 -7.47 -10.83
CA GLY A 15 -8.78 -8.65 -10.33
C GLY A 15 -9.95 -8.37 -9.40
N LEU A 16 -10.29 -7.10 -9.12
CA LEU A 16 -11.35 -6.72 -8.19
C LEU A 16 -12.62 -6.27 -8.91
N SER A 17 -13.76 -6.41 -8.22
CA SER A 17 -15.00 -5.74 -8.62
C SER A 17 -14.85 -4.22 -8.56
N ALA A 18 -15.59 -3.49 -9.39
CA ALA A 18 -15.61 -2.03 -9.39
C ALA A 18 -15.95 -1.42 -8.01
N GLY A 19 -16.83 -2.08 -7.24
CA GLY A 19 -17.20 -1.64 -5.90
C GLY A 19 -16.06 -1.77 -4.88
N ASP A 20 -15.19 -2.77 -5.02
CA ASP A 20 -14.04 -2.95 -4.13
C ASP A 20 -12.84 -2.10 -4.56
N SER A 21 -12.54 -2.03 -5.86
CA SER A 21 -11.49 -1.14 -6.37
C SER A 21 -11.81 0.33 -6.08
N GLY A 22 -13.08 0.76 -6.24
CA GLY A 22 -13.52 2.11 -5.91
C GLY A 22 -13.29 2.48 -4.44
N LYS A 23 -13.51 1.55 -3.50
CA LYS A 23 -13.22 1.78 -2.08
C LYS A 23 -11.73 1.90 -1.78
N ILE A 24 -10.90 1.08 -2.44
CA ILE A 24 -9.45 1.17 -2.33
C ILE A 24 -8.97 2.53 -2.86
N TYR A 25 -9.45 2.97 -4.03
CA TYR A 25 -9.11 4.28 -4.58
C TYR A 25 -9.52 5.44 -3.68
N ALA A 26 -10.69 5.37 -3.04
CA ALA A 26 -11.10 6.38 -2.07
C ALA A 26 -10.09 6.51 -0.91
N HIS A 27 -9.63 5.38 -0.36
CA HIS A 27 -8.63 5.39 0.71
C HIS A 27 -7.26 5.90 0.24
N LEU A 28 -6.86 5.56 -0.99
CA LEU A 28 -5.62 6.10 -1.58
C LEU A 28 -5.71 7.61 -1.80
N LYS A 29 -6.85 8.13 -2.27
CA LYS A 29 -7.05 9.59 -2.39
C LYS A 29 -7.01 10.29 -1.04
N SER A 30 -7.59 9.69 0.00
CA SER A 30 -7.46 10.20 1.37
C SER A 30 -6.01 10.20 1.82
N LEU A 31 -5.26 9.13 1.57
CA LEU A 31 -3.83 9.05 1.87
C LEU A 31 -3.02 10.13 1.12
N GLU A 32 -3.29 10.32 -0.17
CA GLU A 32 -2.66 11.34 -1.01
C GLU A 32 -2.90 12.76 -0.46
N ARG A 33 -4.10 13.03 0.05
CA ARG A 33 -4.46 14.32 0.66
C ARG A 33 -3.97 14.48 2.10
N ASP A 34 -3.20 13.53 2.61
CA ASP A 34 -2.81 13.44 4.03
C ASP A 34 -4.02 13.44 4.99
N GLN A 35 -5.21 13.07 4.49
CA GLN A 35 -6.44 12.92 5.26
C GLN A 35 -6.48 11.51 5.85
N THR A 36 -5.81 11.32 6.97
CA THR A 36 -5.74 10.01 7.64
C THR A 36 -6.93 9.69 8.53
N GLU A 37 -7.85 10.64 8.72
CA GLU A 37 -9.10 10.43 9.44
C GLU A 37 -9.91 9.32 8.76
N GLY A 38 -10.15 8.22 9.48
CA GLY A 38 -10.82 7.03 8.96
C GLY A 38 -9.90 6.01 8.26
N LEU A 39 -8.62 6.34 8.01
CA LEU A 39 -7.66 5.36 7.52
C LEU A 39 -7.08 4.54 8.68
N THR A 40 -7.31 3.23 8.64
CA THR A 40 -6.61 2.32 9.55
C THR A 40 -5.26 1.94 8.95
N ILE A 41 -4.20 2.61 9.42
CA ILE A 41 -2.81 2.35 9.00
C ILE A 41 -2.11 1.51 10.07
N LYS A 42 -1.43 0.44 9.67
CA LYS A 42 -0.67 -0.43 10.57
C LYS A 42 0.79 -0.54 10.14
N PRO A 43 1.75 -0.47 11.07
CA PRO A 43 3.13 -0.78 10.76
C PRO A 43 3.27 -2.29 10.45
N LEU A 44 4.07 -2.62 9.44
CA LEU A 44 4.44 -4.00 9.12
C LEU A 44 5.87 -4.28 9.57
N LYS A 45 6.83 -3.56 8.99
CA LYS A 45 8.26 -3.71 9.31
C LYS A 45 9.03 -2.49 8.85
N GLY A 46 9.86 -1.92 9.73
CA GLY A 46 10.64 -0.72 9.42
C GLY A 46 9.76 0.43 8.94
N LYS A 47 9.99 0.92 7.71
CA LYS A 47 9.20 1.99 7.08
C LYS A 47 7.98 1.49 6.30
N ILE A 48 7.80 0.17 6.19
CA ILE A 48 6.70 -0.44 5.46
C ILE A 48 5.45 -0.48 6.35
N GLN A 49 4.35 0.02 5.81
CA GLN A 49 3.05 0.12 6.46
C GLN A 49 1.97 -0.51 5.58
N GLU A 50 0.81 -0.80 6.15
CA GLU A 50 -0.38 -1.22 5.41
C GLU A 50 -1.59 -0.32 5.73
N ILE A 51 -2.41 -0.04 4.72
CA ILE A 51 -3.77 0.46 4.89
C ILE A 51 -4.73 -0.73 4.91
N VAL A 52 -5.60 -0.76 5.91
CA VAL A 52 -6.67 -1.74 6.05
C VAL A 52 -7.92 -1.22 5.33
N VAL A 53 -8.36 -1.90 4.28
CA VAL A 53 -9.61 -1.60 3.56
C VAL A 53 -10.46 -2.85 3.45
N LYS A 54 -11.49 -3.00 4.30
CA LYS A 54 -12.24 -4.25 4.46
C LYS A 54 -11.29 -5.46 4.65
N GLN A 55 -11.40 -6.45 3.78
CA GLN A 55 -10.55 -7.64 3.68
C GLN A 55 -9.23 -7.40 2.95
N TYR A 56 -9.00 -6.23 2.37
CA TYR A 56 -7.80 -5.90 1.62
C TYR A 56 -6.77 -5.21 2.49
N ARG A 57 -5.50 -5.45 2.17
CA ARG A 57 -4.34 -4.82 2.79
C ARG A 57 -3.50 -4.23 1.69
N ILE A 58 -3.34 -2.92 1.73
CA ILE A 58 -2.59 -2.15 0.74
C ILE A 58 -1.26 -1.81 1.38
N VAL A 59 -0.17 -2.31 0.83
CA VAL A 59 1.18 -2.12 1.37
C VAL A 59 1.78 -0.88 0.73
N PHE A 60 2.34 -0.01 1.56
CA PHE A 60 2.97 1.22 1.13
C PHE A 60 4.10 1.66 2.08
N PHE A 61 4.89 2.63 1.64
CA PHE A 61 5.86 3.33 2.48
C PHE A 61 6.00 4.78 2.04
N ARG A 62 6.71 5.60 2.82
CA ARG A 62 6.97 7.02 2.52
C ARG A 62 8.47 7.31 2.46
N ILE A 63 8.89 8.10 1.48
CA ILE A 63 10.24 8.71 1.37
C ILE A 63 10.03 10.20 1.11
N GLY A 64 10.43 11.05 2.06
CA GLY A 64 10.14 12.48 2.01
C GLY A 64 8.64 12.75 1.88
N ALA A 65 8.26 13.57 0.90
CA ALA A 65 6.87 13.92 0.60
C ALA A 65 6.16 12.96 -0.38
N THR A 66 6.79 11.82 -0.71
CA THR A 66 6.25 10.83 -1.66
C THR A 66 5.89 9.54 -0.95
N GLY A 67 4.65 9.09 -1.15
CA GLY A 67 4.18 7.76 -0.76
C GLY A 67 4.26 6.79 -1.94
N TYR A 68 4.69 5.57 -1.68
CA TYR A 68 4.86 4.52 -2.68
C TYR A 68 3.92 3.37 -2.34
N VAL A 69 2.91 3.14 -3.17
CA VAL A 69 1.99 2.00 -3.06
C VAL A 69 2.61 0.83 -3.84
N VAL A 70 3.05 -0.18 -3.10
CA VAL A 70 3.92 -1.24 -3.63
C VAL A 70 3.14 -2.47 -4.06
N ASP A 71 2.15 -2.86 -3.26
CA ASP A 71 1.46 -4.14 -3.42
C ASP A 71 0.12 -4.12 -2.66
N ALA A 72 -0.74 -5.09 -2.95
CA ALA A 72 -1.92 -5.33 -2.15
C ALA A 72 -2.32 -6.81 -2.16
N PHE A 73 -3.02 -7.22 -1.12
CA PHE A 73 -3.51 -8.59 -1.01
C PHE A 73 -4.83 -8.66 -0.26
N ARG A 74 -5.61 -9.70 -0.54
CA ARG A 74 -6.75 -10.09 0.28
C ARG A 74 -6.24 -10.86 1.50
N LYS A 75 -6.61 -10.41 2.69
CA LYS A 75 -6.27 -11.06 3.95
C LYS A 75 -6.91 -12.44 4.01
N GLN A 76 -6.07 -13.47 3.96
CA GLN A 76 -6.47 -14.88 4.11
C GLN A 76 -6.01 -15.45 5.46
N SER A 77 -4.92 -14.92 6.02
CA SER A 77 -4.28 -15.39 7.25
C SER A 77 -4.18 -14.30 8.32
N LYS A 78 -3.83 -14.69 9.55
CA LYS A 78 -3.64 -13.75 10.68
C LYS A 78 -2.52 -12.73 10.42
N LYS A 79 -1.45 -13.14 9.74
CA LYS A 79 -0.25 -12.33 9.42
C LYS A 79 -0.15 -12.00 7.94
N THR A 80 0.50 -10.88 7.64
CA THR A 80 0.87 -10.46 6.28
C THR A 80 1.93 -11.40 5.70
N PRO A 81 1.78 -11.87 4.45
CA PRO A 81 2.74 -12.79 3.83
C PRO A 81 4.16 -12.21 3.79
N LYS A 82 5.14 -12.98 4.25
CA LYS A 82 6.56 -12.57 4.33
C LYS A 82 7.08 -12.04 2.99
N ARG A 83 6.74 -12.71 1.88
CA ARG A 83 7.14 -12.33 0.52
C ARG A 83 6.75 -10.90 0.13
N ILE A 84 5.61 -10.40 0.62
CA ILE A 84 5.13 -9.05 0.31
C ILE A 84 5.95 -8.03 1.08
N ILE A 85 6.27 -8.32 2.35
CA ILE A 85 7.12 -7.47 3.18
C ILE A 85 8.54 -7.40 2.59
N GLU A 86 9.13 -8.54 2.25
CA GLU A 86 10.48 -8.61 1.67
C GLU A 86 10.57 -7.86 0.34
N ARG A 87 9.54 -7.97 -0.51
CA ARG A 87 9.44 -7.20 -1.76
C ARG A 87 9.35 -5.70 -1.50
N ALA A 88 8.48 -5.29 -0.59
CA ALA A 88 8.32 -3.87 -0.23
C ALA A 88 9.62 -3.29 0.36
N GLU A 89 10.32 -4.04 1.20
CA GLU A 89 11.63 -3.65 1.74
C GLU A 89 12.69 -3.55 0.64
N LYS A 90 12.71 -4.48 -0.33
CA LYS A 90 13.64 -4.42 -1.46
C LYS A 90 13.41 -3.14 -2.27
N ILE A 91 12.16 -2.88 -2.67
CA ILE A 91 11.79 -1.70 -3.46
C ILE A 91 12.11 -0.41 -2.71
N TYR A 92 11.83 -0.35 -1.39
CA TYR A 92 12.22 0.78 -0.55
C TYR A 92 13.72 1.05 -0.61
N ARG A 93 14.56 0.01 -0.47
CA ARG A 93 16.02 0.15 -0.55
C ARG A 93 16.47 0.61 -1.93
N ASP A 94 15.93 0.00 -2.99
CA ASP A 94 16.29 0.31 -4.37
C ASP A 94 16.00 1.78 -4.70
N ILE A 95 14.81 2.28 -4.32
CA ILE A 95 14.43 3.69 -4.52
C ILE A 95 15.26 4.62 -3.64
N LYS A 96 15.44 4.28 -2.36
CA LYS A 96 16.22 5.11 -1.43
C LYS A 96 17.68 5.28 -1.89
N ASN A 97 18.28 4.25 -2.47
CA ASN A 97 19.66 4.30 -2.97
C ASN A 97 19.79 4.97 -4.35
N SER A 98 18.66 5.23 -5.02
CA SER A 98 18.61 5.91 -6.33
C SER A 98 18.31 7.41 -6.22
N CYS A 99 18.06 7.91 -5.00
CA CYS A 99 17.89 9.33 -4.67
C CYS A 99 19.13 9.86 -3.94
#